data_AF-A0A177TCH6-F1
#
_entry.id   AF-A0A177TCH6-F1
#
_cell.length_a   1.000
_cell.length_b   1.000
_cell.length_c   1.000
_cell.angle_alpha   90.00
_cell.angle_beta   90.00
_cell.angle_gamma   90.00
#
_symmetry.space_group_name_H-M   'P 1'
#
loop_
_entity.id
_entity.type
_entity.pdbx_description
1 polymer ?
#
loop_
_entity_poly.entity_id
_entity_poly.type
_entity_poly.pdbx_seq_one_letter_code
_entity_poly.pdbx_strand_id
1 'polypeptide(L)'
;MYGQRSARAAEERRCFEPLDLRRPIRVQDFQAMRDQIQPGDGADVAVYACALFAMCSMARHGELTVRSASAPFPVRARRSDLLRIRDQADGPVKSVLLDVPSEKTHTRTGFDRVASAHPAVPVMCPVAAILLYYNEHSELEL
;
A
#
# COMPACT_ATOMS: atom_id res chain seq x y z
N MET A 1 -41.02 15.76 -5.61
CA MET A 1 -40.39 15.73 -4.27
C MET A 1 -39.50 14.50 -4.15
N TYR A 2 -38.22 14.60 -4.53
CA TYR A 2 -37.26 13.48 -4.58
C TYR A 2 -36.02 13.85 -3.75
N GLY A 3 -36.22 14.14 -2.45
CA GLY A 3 -35.16 14.76 -1.62
C GLY A 3 -34.99 14.18 -0.21
N GLN A 4 -35.73 13.15 0.18
CA GLN A 4 -35.74 12.67 1.57
C GLN A 4 -35.25 11.23 1.78
N ARG A 5 -34.91 10.49 0.72
CA ARG A 5 -34.47 9.08 0.85
C ARG A 5 -32.95 8.89 0.99
N SER A 6 -32.14 9.89 0.63
CA SER A 6 -30.68 9.81 0.65
C SER A 6 -30.06 10.17 2.02
N ALA A 7 -30.80 10.80 2.93
CA ALA A 7 -30.29 11.18 4.25
C ALA A 7 -30.32 10.01 5.25
N ARG A 8 -31.35 9.15 5.20
CA ARG A 8 -31.53 8.03 6.15
C ARG A 8 -30.54 6.88 5.98
N ALA A 9 -29.94 6.71 4.80
CA ALA A 9 -28.95 5.66 4.57
C ALA A 9 -27.55 6.02 5.10
N ALA A 10 -27.32 7.28 5.50
CA ALA A 10 -26.05 7.71 6.10
C ALA A 10 -26.00 7.48 7.62
N GLU A 11 -27.14 7.23 8.27
CA GLU A 11 -27.31 7.32 9.72
C GLU A 11 -27.02 6.00 10.47
N GLU A 12 -26.82 4.89 9.75
CA GLU A 12 -26.46 3.59 10.31
C GLU A 12 -25.02 3.15 10.02
N ARG A 13 -24.18 4.04 9.49
CA ARG A 13 -22.73 3.83 9.67
C ARG A 13 -22.44 4.21 11.10
N ARG A 14 -22.31 3.22 11.99
CA ARG A 14 -21.67 3.38 13.30
C ARG A 14 -20.43 4.24 13.09
N CYS A 15 -20.53 5.54 13.33
CA CYS A 15 -19.39 6.41 13.40
C CYS A 15 -18.59 5.83 14.56
N PHE A 16 -17.42 5.26 14.24
CA PHE A 16 -16.45 4.88 15.26
C PHE A 16 -16.27 6.10 16.18
N GLU A 17 -16.12 5.87 17.48
CA GLU A 17 -15.76 6.96 18.41
C GLU A 17 -14.63 7.78 17.77
N PRO A 18 -14.67 9.12 17.90
CA PRO A 18 -13.58 9.97 17.43
C PRO A 18 -12.29 9.37 17.95
N LEU A 19 -11.45 8.90 17.04
CA LEU A 19 -10.18 8.32 17.43
C LEU A 19 -9.44 9.41 18.18
N ASP A 20 -9.15 9.19 19.47
CA ASP A 20 -8.14 9.97 20.19
C ASP A 20 -6.98 10.17 19.24
N LEU A 21 -6.52 11.42 19.07
CA LEU A 21 -5.50 11.80 18.09
C LEU A 21 -4.38 10.76 18.12
N ARG A 22 -4.43 9.81 17.19
CA ARG A 22 -3.50 8.69 17.19
C ARG A 22 -2.13 9.31 17.00
N ARG A 23 -1.17 8.92 17.83
CA ARG A 23 0.20 9.43 17.70
C ARG A 23 0.64 9.28 16.23
N PRO A 24 1.33 10.28 15.65
CA PRO A 24 1.82 10.16 14.28
C PRO A 24 2.64 8.88 14.11
N ILE A 25 2.55 8.27 12.92
CA ILE A 25 3.40 7.14 12.55
C ILE A 25 4.85 7.65 12.52
N ARG A 26 5.74 6.95 13.22
CA ARG A 26 7.15 7.29 13.35
C ARG A 26 8.02 6.24 12.67
N VAL A 27 9.29 6.58 12.47
CA VAL A 27 10.29 5.65 11.91
C VAL A 27 10.40 4.36 12.76
N GLN A 28 10.29 4.49 14.09
CA GLN A 28 10.35 3.36 15.01
C GLN A 28 9.21 2.35 14.80
N ASP A 29 8.06 2.78 14.29
CA ASP A 29 6.95 1.88 14.01
C ASP A 29 7.31 0.93 12.86
N PHE A 30 7.94 1.46 11.81
CA PHE A 30 8.44 0.65 10.69
C PHE A 30 9.65 -0.19 11.06
N GLN A 31 10.52 0.31 11.96
CA GLN A 31 11.61 -0.49 12.51
C GLN A 31 11.06 -1.69 13.29
N ALA A 32 10.10 -1.47 14.17
CA ALA A 32 9.46 -2.56 14.92
C ALA A 32 8.78 -3.58 13.99
N MET A 33 8.10 -3.12 12.93
CA MET A 33 7.55 -4.04 11.91
C MET A 33 8.65 -4.86 11.24
N ARG A 34 9.75 -4.22 10.84
CA ARG A 34 10.88 -4.89 10.18
C ARG A 34 11.56 -5.91 11.09
N ASP A 35 11.72 -5.59 12.36
CA ASP A 35 12.39 -6.45 13.35
C ASP A 35 11.55 -7.70 13.68
N GLN A 36 10.25 -7.70 13.36
CA GLN A 36 9.34 -8.82 13.60
C GLN A 36 9.17 -9.74 12.40
N ILE A 37 9.72 -9.40 11.22
CA ILE A 37 9.66 -10.23 10.02
C ILE A 37 10.32 -11.58 10.31
N GLN A 38 9.54 -12.66 10.23
CA GLN A 38 10.08 -14.01 10.38
C GLN A 38 10.86 -14.43 9.13
N PRO A 39 12.04 -15.07 9.29
CA PRO A 39 12.77 -15.59 8.15
C PRO A 39 11.92 -16.58 7.34
N GLY A 40 11.74 -16.32 6.05
CA GLY A 40 10.94 -17.16 5.15
C GLY A 40 9.44 -16.90 5.20
N ASP A 41 8.94 -15.99 6.06
CA ASP A 41 7.55 -15.53 6.01
C ASP A 41 7.41 -14.31 5.12
N GLY A 42 7.07 -14.60 3.88
CA GLY A 42 6.74 -13.62 2.87
C GLY A 42 5.59 -12.66 3.19
N ALA A 43 4.66 -13.10 4.03
CA ALA A 43 3.50 -12.30 4.38
C ALA A 43 3.88 -11.08 5.21
N ASP A 44 4.80 -11.25 6.17
CA ASP A 44 5.31 -10.16 7.00
C ASP A 44 6.01 -9.10 6.14
N VAL A 45 6.83 -9.54 5.18
CA VAL A 45 7.52 -8.64 4.24
C VAL A 45 6.52 -7.91 3.35
N ALA A 46 5.47 -8.59 2.90
CA ALA A 46 4.40 -7.98 2.11
C ALA A 46 3.62 -6.93 2.90
N VAL A 47 3.29 -7.20 4.17
CA VAL A 47 2.61 -6.24 5.06
C VAL A 47 3.49 -5.02 5.30
N TYR A 48 4.77 -5.23 5.61
CA TYR A 48 5.74 -4.15 5.79
C TYR A 48 5.90 -3.29 4.53
N ALA A 49 6.10 -3.91 3.36
CA ALA A 49 6.22 -3.19 2.08
C ALA A 49 4.93 -2.44 1.73
N CYS A 50 3.77 -3.05 1.94
CA CYS A 50 2.47 -2.44 1.70
C CYS A 50 2.24 -1.21 2.60
N ALA A 51 2.56 -1.31 3.90
CA ALA A 51 2.40 -0.20 4.83
C ALA A 51 3.30 1.00 4.48
N LEU A 52 4.56 0.73 4.15
CA LEU A 52 5.50 1.78 3.70
C LEU A 52 5.05 2.44 2.41
N PHE A 53 4.68 1.65 1.40
CA PHE A 53 4.21 2.18 0.13
C PHE A 53 2.94 3.02 0.32
N ALA A 54 1.96 2.51 1.09
CA ALA A 54 0.73 3.24 1.40
C ALA A 54 1.00 4.60 2.02
N MET A 55 1.93 4.67 2.98
CA MET A 55 2.31 5.90 3.65
C MET A 55 3.01 6.86 2.67
N CYS A 56 4.02 6.40 1.96
CA CYS A 56 4.81 7.25 1.05
C CYS A 56 4.04 7.71 -0.19
N SER A 57 3.06 6.93 -0.66
CA SER A 57 2.24 7.26 -1.82
C SER A 57 0.92 7.96 -1.46
N MET A 58 0.68 8.19 -0.16
CA MET A 58 -0.59 8.70 0.37
C MET A 58 -1.80 7.88 -0.12
N ALA A 59 -1.67 6.55 -0.13
CA ALA A 59 -2.76 5.67 -0.51
C ALA A 59 -3.92 5.77 0.48
N ARG A 60 -5.15 5.70 -0.01
CA ARG A 60 -6.34 5.69 0.84
C ARG A 60 -6.55 4.30 1.42
N HIS A 61 -7.23 4.24 2.56
CA HIS A 61 -7.66 2.97 3.13
C HIS A 61 -8.47 2.16 2.12
N GLY A 62 -8.09 0.89 1.94
CA GLY A 62 -8.75 -0.04 1.03
C GLY A 62 -8.28 0.00 -0.44
N GLU A 63 -7.39 0.93 -0.82
CA GLU A 63 -6.75 0.94 -2.14
C GLU A 63 -5.73 -0.19 -2.31
N LEU A 64 -5.01 -0.49 -1.23
CA LEU A 64 -3.95 -1.50 -1.18
C LEU A 64 -4.37 -2.67 -0.28
N THR A 65 -3.90 -3.86 -0.61
CA THR A 65 -4.17 -5.08 0.16
C THR A 65 -3.03 -6.07 -0.02
N VAL A 66 -2.82 -6.90 1.00
CA VAL A 66 -1.84 -7.98 1.00
C VAL A 66 -2.60 -9.30 0.94
N ARG A 67 -2.44 -10.04 -0.16
CA ARG A 67 -3.15 -11.31 -0.41
C ARG A 67 -2.77 -12.43 0.55
N SER A 68 -1.53 -12.46 1.03
CA SER A 68 -1.10 -13.47 2.01
C SER A 68 -1.77 -13.28 3.38
N ALA A 69 -2.27 -12.07 3.67
CA ALA A 69 -2.92 -11.73 4.94
C ALA A 69 -4.45 -11.58 4.83
N SER A 70 -5.05 -11.74 3.64
CA SER A 70 -6.49 -11.57 3.43
C SER A 70 -6.98 -12.27 2.16
N ALA A 71 -8.29 -12.56 2.06
CA ALA A 71 -8.92 -12.98 0.81
C ALA A 71 -9.60 -11.76 0.13
N PRO A 72 -8.84 -10.88 -0.57
CA PRO A 72 -9.40 -9.64 -1.07
C PRO A 72 -10.32 -9.87 -2.28
N PHE A 73 -11.30 -8.97 -2.43
CA PHE A 73 -12.14 -8.90 -3.62
C PHE A 73 -11.29 -8.82 -4.91
N PRO A 74 -11.72 -9.44 -6.02
CA PRO A 74 -10.92 -9.58 -7.25
C PRO A 74 -10.55 -8.25 -7.94
N VAL A 75 -11.22 -7.16 -7.56
CA VAL A 75 -11.08 -5.80 -8.12
C VAL A 75 -10.19 -4.93 -7.23
N ARG A 76 -8.90 -5.28 -7.12
CA ARG A 76 -7.85 -4.52 -6.40
C ARG A 76 -6.58 -4.41 -7.23
N ALA A 77 -5.72 -3.45 -6.92
CA ALA A 77 -4.41 -3.33 -7.57
C ALA A 77 -3.60 -4.60 -7.27
N ARG A 78 -2.95 -5.14 -8.29
CA ARG A 78 -2.22 -6.41 -8.24
C ARG A 78 -0.73 -6.15 -8.26
N ARG A 79 0.04 -7.18 -7.89
CA ARG A 79 1.50 -7.21 -8.04
C ARG A 79 1.95 -6.89 -9.48
N SER A 80 1.15 -7.30 -10.48
CA SER A 80 1.37 -7.05 -11.91
C SER A 80 1.22 -5.59 -12.32
N ASP A 81 0.48 -4.81 -11.53
CA ASP A 81 0.15 -3.41 -11.85
C ASP A 81 1.26 -2.47 -11.35
N LEU A 82 2.31 -3.03 -10.73
CA LEU A 82 3.45 -2.32 -10.19
C LEU A 82 4.57 -2.21 -11.22
N LEU A 83 4.93 -0.98 -11.55
CA LEU A 83 6.01 -0.62 -12.45
C LEU A 83 7.21 -0.09 -11.66
N ARG A 84 8.41 -0.49 -12.07
CA ARG A 84 9.68 -0.04 -11.48
C ARG A 84 10.29 1.00 -12.40
N ILE A 85 10.51 2.21 -11.88
CA ILE A 85 11.04 3.33 -12.67
C ILE A 85 12.53 3.46 -12.40
N ARG A 86 13.30 3.60 -13.48
CA ARG A 86 14.75 3.82 -13.49
C ARG A 86 15.09 4.95 -14.43
N ASP A 87 16.13 5.72 -14.13
CA ASP A 87 16.65 6.76 -15.03
C ASP A 87 17.46 6.17 -16.18
N GLN A 88 18.08 5.00 -15.96
CA GLN A 88 18.88 4.25 -16.92
C GLN A 88 18.45 2.78 -16.87
N ALA A 89 18.53 2.06 -17.99
CA ALA A 89 18.02 0.69 -18.12
C ALA A 89 18.55 -0.26 -17.03
N ASP A 90 19.86 -0.18 -16.74
CA ASP A 90 20.58 -0.98 -15.74
C ASP A 90 20.80 -0.24 -14.41
N GLY A 91 20.17 0.93 -14.25
CA GLY A 91 20.27 1.73 -13.04
C GLY A 91 19.44 1.18 -11.87
N PRO A 92 19.72 1.65 -10.64
CA PRO A 92 18.89 1.30 -9.49
C PRO A 92 17.47 1.83 -9.68
N VAL A 93 16.48 1.10 -9.14
CA VAL A 93 15.09 1.56 -9.12
C VAL A 93 15.00 2.83 -8.26
N LYS A 94 14.50 3.92 -8.85
CA LYS A 94 14.37 5.23 -8.18
C LYS A 94 12.99 5.44 -7.60
N SER A 95 11.97 4.86 -8.22
CA SER A 95 10.61 4.89 -7.73
C SER A 95 9.85 3.66 -8.21
N VAL A 96 8.75 3.41 -7.53
CA VAL A 96 7.75 2.41 -7.92
C VAL A 96 6.43 3.12 -8.15
N LEU A 97 5.78 2.77 -9.25
CA LEU A 97 4.45 3.26 -9.63
C LEU A 97 3.49 2.08 -9.52
N LEU A 98 2.32 2.30 -8.95
CA LEU A 98 1.23 1.34 -8.93
C LEU A 98 0.04 1.96 -9.65
N ASP A 99 -0.33 1.36 -10.78
CA ASP A 99 -1.57 1.71 -11.47
C ASP A 99 -2.76 1.28 -10.60
N VAL A 100 -3.63 2.23 -10.29
CA VAL A 100 -4.89 1.98 -9.59
C VAL A 100 -6.02 2.22 -10.58
N PRO A 101 -6.62 1.14 -11.14
CA PRO A 101 -7.63 1.26 -12.18
C PRO A 101 -8.75 2.24 -11.79
N SER A 102 -9.14 3.08 -12.74
CA SER A 102 -10.07 4.21 -12.53
C SER A 102 -11.41 3.82 -11.91
N GLU A 103 -11.93 2.62 -12.19
CA GLU A 103 -13.11 2.02 -11.55
C GLU A 103 -12.99 1.89 -10.02
N LYS A 104 -11.77 2.01 -9.48
CA LYS A 104 -11.42 1.83 -8.07
C LYS A 104 -11.10 3.14 -7.35
N THR A 105 -11.10 4.27 -8.06
CA THR A 105 -10.90 5.60 -7.48
C THR A 105 -12.21 6.39 -7.55
N HIS A 106 -12.51 7.20 -6.53
CA HIS A 106 -13.69 8.09 -6.54
C HIS A 106 -13.64 9.20 -7.61
N THR A 107 -12.65 9.15 -8.51
CA THR A 107 -12.28 10.21 -9.45
C THR A 107 -12.18 9.62 -10.85
N ARG A 108 -12.71 10.36 -11.83
CA ARG A 108 -12.95 9.93 -13.22
C ARG A 108 -11.68 9.52 -14.00
N THR A 109 -10.48 9.72 -13.46
CA THR A 109 -9.21 9.52 -14.16
C THR A 109 -8.33 8.39 -13.64
N GLY A 110 -8.66 7.72 -12.53
CA GLY A 110 -7.65 6.93 -11.81
C GLY A 110 -6.56 7.84 -11.23
N PHE A 111 -5.87 7.39 -10.18
CA PHE A 111 -4.68 8.07 -9.67
C PHE A 111 -3.65 7.02 -9.33
N ASP A 112 -2.58 6.98 -10.13
CA ASP A 112 -1.46 6.12 -9.84
C ASP A 112 -0.82 6.53 -8.52
N ARG A 113 -0.36 5.51 -7.79
CA ARG A 113 0.39 5.70 -6.56
C ARG A 113 1.86 5.60 -6.88
N VAL A 114 2.63 6.61 -6.49
CA VAL A 114 4.08 6.62 -6.68
C VAL A 114 4.77 6.72 -5.34
N ALA A 115 5.86 5.97 -5.17
CA ALA A 115 6.74 6.08 -4.02
C ALA A 115 8.20 6.08 -4.46
N SER A 116 8.97 7.03 -3.94
CA SER A 116 10.38 7.21 -4.28
C SER A 116 11.30 6.43 -3.33
N ALA A 117 12.49 6.09 -3.82
CA ALA A 117 13.53 5.49 -3.01
C ALA A 117 14.09 6.51 -2.01
N HIS A 118 14.29 6.06 -0.77
CA HIS A 118 14.92 6.83 0.30
C HIS A 118 16.17 6.10 0.81
N PRO A 119 17.27 6.05 0.03
CA PRO A 119 18.45 5.24 0.37
C PRO A 119 19.12 5.68 1.68
N ALA A 120 18.99 6.95 2.07
CA ALA A 120 19.52 7.46 3.33
C ALA A 120 18.82 6.89 4.58
N VAL A 121 17.59 6.38 4.45
CA VAL A 121 16.83 5.80 5.55
C VAL A 121 16.21 4.47 5.09
N PRO A 122 16.99 3.36 5.06
CA PRO A 122 16.57 2.11 4.44
C PRO A 122 15.31 1.48 5.06
N VAL A 123 15.08 1.67 6.35
CA VAL A 123 13.85 1.21 7.04
C VAL A 123 12.59 1.99 6.63
N MET A 124 12.76 3.18 6.07
CA MET A 124 11.67 4.01 5.54
C MET A 124 11.64 4.03 4.00
N CYS A 125 12.41 3.15 3.36
CA CYS A 125 12.53 3.14 1.91
C CYS A 125 11.48 2.19 1.31
N PRO A 126 10.38 2.71 0.73
CA PRO A 126 9.32 1.87 0.17
C PRO A 126 9.83 1.04 -1.02
N VAL A 127 10.73 1.60 -1.83
CA VAL A 127 11.36 0.88 -2.96
C VAL A 127 12.18 -0.29 -2.45
N ALA A 128 12.99 -0.12 -1.40
CA ALA A 128 13.79 -1.21 -0.85
C ALA A 128 12.92 -2.32 -0.26
N ALA A 129 11.85 -1.96 0.46
CA ALA A 129 10.90 -2.92 1.01
C ALA A 129 10.16 -3.71 -0.08
N ILE A 130 9.75 -3.05 -1.16
CA ILE A 130 9.13 -3.72 -2.31
C ILE A 130 10.12 -4.64 -3.00
N LEU A 131 11.36 -4.22 -3.23
CA LEU A 131 12.36 -5.08 -3.86
C LEU A 131 12.69 -6.29 -2.98
N LEU A 132 12.75 -6.13 -1.66
CA LEU A 132 12.90 -7.24 -0.71
C LEU A 132 11.77 -8.28 -0.91
N TYR A 133 10.51 -7.83 -0.88
CA TYR A 133 9.34 -8.69 -1.12
C TYR A 133 9.42 -9.41 -2.48
N TYR A 134 9.80 -8.72 -3.55
CA TYR A 134 9.85 -9.35 -4.88
C TYR A 134 11.03 -10.31 -5.05
N ASN A 135 12.15 -10.09 -4.35
CA ASN A 135 13.33 -10.96 -4.41
C ASN A 135 13.13 -12.25 -3.59
N GLU A 136 12.42 -12.17 -2.46
CA GLU A 136 12.09 -13.35 -1.65
C GLU A 136 10.95 -14.18 -2.27
N HIS A 137 10.17 -13.59 -3.17
CA HIS A 137 9.09 -14.24 -3.93
C HIS A 137 9.29 -14.19 -5.44
N SER A 138 10.52 -14.36 -5.91
CA SER A 138 10.77 -14.63 -7.33
C SER A 138 10.43 -16.07 -7.73
N GLU A 139 10.19 -16.97 -6.77
CA GLU A 139 9.96 -18.41 -7.00
C GLU A 139 8.52 -18.90 -6.77
N LEU A 140 7.59 -18.02 -6.37
CA LEU A 140 6.19 -18.41 -6.14
C LEU A 140 5.29 -17.78 -7.20
N GLU A 141 4.94 -18.59 -8.21
CA GLU A 141 3.84 -18.32 -9.14
C GLU A 141 2.48 -18.50 -8.43
N LEU A 142 1.63 -17.47 -8.58
CA LEU A 142 0.16 -17.39 -8.46
C LEU A 142 -0.57 -18.11 -7.32
#